data_AF-A0AA37JU72-F1
#
_entry.id   AF-A0AA37JU72-F1
#
_cell.length_a   1.000
_cell.length_b   1.000
_cell.length_c   1.000
_cell.angle_alpha   90.00
_cell.angle_beta   90.00
_cell.angle_gamma   90.00
#
_symmetry.space_group_name_H-M   'P 1'
#
loop_
_entity.id
_entity.type
_entity.pdbx_description
1 polymer ?
#
loop_
_entity_poly.entity_id
_entity_poly.type
_entity_poly.pdbx_seq_one_letter_code
_entity_poly.pdbx_strand_id
1 'polypeptide(L)' 'MKNSIFKILKYSYYAEGKRTLEQYEISMGGSDSFMCVREELIDLQKQIALALNDRKEEQHEK' A
#
# COMPACT_ATOMS: atom_id res chain seq x y z
N MET A 1 1.27 19.90 -1.23
CA MET A 1 0.58 18.59 -1.18
C MET A 1 -0.51 18.71 -0.13
N LYS A 2 -1.79 18.55 -0.50
CA LYS A 2 -2.88 18.38 0.48
C LYS A 2 -2.44 17.30 1.47
N ASN A 3 -2.70 17.49 2.77
CA ASN A 3 -2.41 16.50 3.81
C ASN A 3 -3.01 15.16 3.41
N SER A 4 -2.21 14.27 2.83
CA SER A 4 -2.66 12.92 2.50
C SER A 4 -3.03 12.24 3.80
N ILE A 5 -4.28 11.80 3.90
CA ILE A 5 -4.79 11.10 5.08
C ILE A 5 -4.08 9.74 5.20
N PHE A 6 -3.66 9.15 4.08
CA PHE A 6 -2.91 7.91 4.02
C PHE A 6 -1.39 8.14 4.06
N LYS A 7 -0.70 7.32 4.85
CA LYS A 7 0.77 7.25 4.94
C LYS A 7 1.23 5.79 4.90
N ILE A 8 2.39 5.57 4.29
CA ILE A 8 3.07 4.26 4.29
C ILE A 8 4.45 4.45 4.90
N LEU A 9 4.74 3.71 5.97
CA LEU A 9 6.06 3.65 6.59
C LEU A 9 6.70 2.30 6.28
N LYS A 10 8.01 2.30 6.05
CA LYS A 10 8.80 1.11 5.80
C LYS A 10 9.73 0.86 6.97
N TYR A 11 9.70 -0.35 7.50
CA TYR A 11 10.61 -0.84 8.52
C TYR A 11 11.49 -1.95 7.94
N SER A 12 12.79 -1.83 8.17
CA SER A 12 13.78 -2.84 7.78
C SER A 12 14.51 -3.29 9.03
N TYR A 13 14.49 -4.59 9.29
CA TYR A 13 15.19 -5.20 10.41
C TYR A 13 16.42 -5.93 9.90
N TYR A 14 17.54 -5.75 10.59
CA TYR A 14 18.82 -6.35 10.24
C TYR A 14 19.36 -7.14 11.43
N ALA A 15 19.86 -8.34 11.17
CA ALA A 15 20.66 -9.12 12.11
C ALA A 15 21.98 -9.48 11.43
N GLU A 16 23.10 -9.26 12.13
CA GLU A 16 24.45 -9.56 11.61
C GLU A 16 24.73 -8.93 10.23
N GLY A 17 24.22 -7.72 10.00
CA GLY A 17 24.37 -7.01 8.72
C GLY A 17 23.50 -7.54 7.57
N LYS A 18 22.69 -8.58 7.78
CA LYS A 18 21.72 -9.10 6.80
C LYS A 18 20.32 -8.64 7.14
N ARG A 19 19.54 -8.24 6.12
CA ARG A 19 18.13 -7.90 6.31
C ARG A 19 17.33 -9.16 6.60
N THR A 20 16.74 -9.24 7.78
CA THR A 20 15.95 -10.39 8.23
C THR A 20 14.46 -10.20 8.01
N LEU A 21 13.98 -8.94 8.03
CA LEU A 21 12.57 -8.63 7.83
C LEU A 21 12.41 -7.27 7.16
N GLU A 22 11.42 -7.18 6.27
CA GLU A 22 10.94 -5.94 5.66
C GLU A 22 9.42 -5.90 5.89
N GLN A 23 8.94 -4.86 6.58
CA GLN A 23 7.55 -4.69 6.96
C GLN A 23 7.09 -3.26 6.64
N TYR A 24 5.82 -3.12 6.31
CA TYR A 24 5.20 -1.87 5.93
C TYR A 24 3.99 -1.60 6.81
N GLU A 25 3.88 -0.38 7.32
CA GLU A 25 2.71 0.10 8.04
C GLU A 25 1.96 1.09 7.15
N ILE A 26 0.70 0.78 6.87
CA ILE A 26 -0.20 1.68 6.16
C ILE A 26 -1.16 2.25 7.19
N SER A 27 -1.20 3.58 7.31
CA SER A 27 -2.06 4.27 8.28
C SER A 27 -2.96 5.29 7.60
N MET A 28 -4.16 5.47 8.16
CA MET A 28 -5.12 6.51 7.77
C MET A 28 -5.44 7.37 9.00
N GLY A 29 -5.17 8.67 8.93
CA GLY A 29 -5.60 9.62 9.96
C GLY A 29 -4.97 9.42 11.36
N GLY A 30 -4.01 8.50 11.51
CA GLY A 30 -3.27 8.24 12.75
C GLY A 30 -3.93 7.25 13.72
N SER A 31 -5.08 6.68 13.40
CA SER A 31 -5.81 5.75 14.29
C SER A 31 -5.96 4.34 13.73
N ASP A 32 -6.16 4.20 12.43
CA ASP A 32 -6.28 2.89 11.79
C ASP A 32 -4.98 2.60 11.03
N SER A 33 -4.29 1.54 11.42
CA SER A 33 -3.16 1.02 10.67
C SER A 33 -3.19 -0.49 10.56
N PHE A 34 -2.60 -0.99 9.48
CA PHE A 34 -2.27 -2.40 9.35
C PHE A 34 -0.82 -2.54 8.92
N MET A 35 -0.22 -3.65 9.30
CA MET A 35 1.13 -4.01 8.91
C MET A 35 1.10 -5.17 7.93
N CYS A 36 2.00 -5.13 6.95
CA CYS A 36 2.13 -6.18 5.95
C CYS A 36 3.60 -6.38 5.55
N VAL A 37 3.93 -7.58 5.09
CA VAL A 37 5.25 -7.85 4.48
C VAL A 37 5.26 -7.42 3.02
N ARG A 38 6.44 -7.46 2.39
CA ARG A 38 6.63 -7.02 1.00
C ARG A 38 5.64 -7.64 0.01
N GLU A 39 5.44 -8.95 0.05
CA GLU A 39 4.60 -9.66 -0.94
C GLU A 39 3.13 -9.23 -0.82
N GLU A 40 2.63 -9.11 0.41
CA GLU A 40 1.27 -8.63 0.68
C GLU A 40 1.07 -7.19 0.21
N LEU A 41 2.07 -6.32 0.38
CA LEU A 41 2.01 -4.94 -0.11
C LEU A 41 1.98 -4.88 -1.65
N ILE A 42 2.73 -5.75 -2.33
CA ILE A 42 2.71 -5.85 -3.80
C ILE A 42 1.32 -6.30 -4.27
N ASP A 43 0.71 -7.26 -3.60
CA ASP A 43 -0.63 -7.71 -3.95
C ASP A 43 -1.70 -6.66 -3.67
N LEU A 44 -1.58 -5.91 -2.58
CA LEU A 44 -2.43 -4.74 -2.31
C LEU A 44 -2.29 -3.69 -3.41
N GLN A 45 -1.06 -3.41 -3.88
CA GLN A 45 -0.82 -2.47 -4.97
C GLN A 45 -1.56 -2.90 -6.25
N LYS A 46 -1.54 -4.20 -6.59
CA LYS A 46 -2.27 -4.74 -7.76
C LYS A 46 -3.77 -4.54 -7.60
N GLN A 47 -4.33 -4.84 -6.42
CA GLN A 47 -5.75 -4.66 -6.15
C GLN A 47 -6.19 -3.19 -6.27
N ILE A 48 -5.38 -2.26 -5.73
CA ILE A 48 -5.63 -0.82 -5.89
C ILE A 48 -5.62 -0.43 -7.36
N ALA A 49 -4.62 -0.89 -8.14
CA ALA A 49 -4.54 -0.59 -9.56
C ALA A 49 -5.76 -1.13 -10.33
N LEU A 50 -6.21 -2.35 -10.03
CA LEU A 50 -7.42 -2.92 -10.62
C LEU A 50 -8.65 -2.07 -10.29
N ALA A 51 -8.86 -1.73 -9.02
CA ALA A 51 -9.99 -0.93 -8.58
C ALA A 51 -10.01 0.47 -9.21
N LEU A 52 -8.85 1.12 -9.36
CA LEU A 52 -8.75 2.43 -10.02
C LEU A 52 -9.06 2.39 -11.52
N ASN A 53 -8.80 1.23 -12.15
CA ASN A 53 -9.02 1.01 -13.58
C ASN A 53 -10.42 0.41 -13.88
N ASP A 54 -11.19 -0.01 -12.87
CA ASP A 54 -12.57 -0.50 -13.03
C ASP A 54 -13.56 0.65 -13.24
N ARG A 55 -13.35 1.44 -14.30
CA ARG A 55 -14.28 2.48 -14.74
C ARG A 55 -15.22 1.90 -15.79
N LYS A 56 -16.46 1.62 -15.39
CA LYS A 56 -17.53 1.13 -16.30
C LYS A 56 -18.13 2.21 -17.21
N GLU A 57 -17.72 3.47 -17.09
CA GLU A 57 -18.47 4.61 -17.65
C GLU A 57 -17.97 5.13 -19.03
N GLU A 58 -16.92 4.58 -19.63
CA GLU A 58 -16.37 5.13 -20.89
C GLU A 58 -16.65 4.32 -22.17
N GLN A 59 -17.46 3.24 -22.13
CA GLN A 59 -17.69 2.39 -23.31
C GLN A 59 -19.14 2.34 -23.85
N HIS A 60 -20.06 3.16 -23.34
CA HIS A 60 -21.44 3.22 -23.85
C HIS A 60 -21.86 4.61 -24.35
N GLU A 61 -20.96 5.32 -25.02
CA GLU A 61 -21.32 6.40 -25.94
C GLU A 61 -20.65 6.16 -27.29
N LYS A 62 -21.31 5.38 -28.16
CA LYS A 62 -21.31 5.53 -29.62
C LYS A 62 -22.39 4.68 -30.25
#